data_AF-A0ABD3UZB8-F1
#
_entry.id   AF-A0ABD3UZB8-F1
#
_cell.length_a   1.000
_cell.length_b   1.000
_cell.length_c   1.000
_cell.angle_alpha   90.00
_cell.angle_beta   90.00
_cell.angle_gamma   90.00
#
_symmetry.space_group_name_H-M   'P 1'
#
loop_
_entity.id
_entity.type
_entity.pdbx_description
1 polymer ?
#
loop_
_entity_poly.entity_id
_entity_poly.type
_entity_poly.pdbx_seq_one_letter_code
_entity_poly.pdbx_strand_id
1 'polypeptide(L)'
;MCQQHGHDLQSQDVPVTNLDLQSQDVPATDFCLQSHTVPAINLDLQSQNVPATNLGLQSQNVPARNLDLQSQNVPSTNLDLQSHNVSATDLVLQSHNVPATDLVLQSHTVPVTDLVLQ
;
A
#
# COMPACT_ATOMS: atom_id res chain seq x y z
N MET A 1 6.31 8.39 -6.30
CA MET A 1 5.76 9.77 -6.20
C MET A 1 4.31 9.73 -6.65
N CYS A 2 3.37 10.06 -5.77
CA CYS A 2 1.93 10.04 -6.04
C CYS A 2 1.59 10.96 -7.24
N GLN A 3 1.07 10.41 -8.34
CA GLN A 3 0.62 11.19 -9.50
C GLN A 3 -0.84 11.64 -9.31
N GLN A 4 -1.21 12.76 -9.96
CA GLN A 4 -2.41 13.56 -9.67
C GLN A 4 -3.77 12.91 -10.03
N HIS A 5 -3.82 11.63 -10.39
CA HIS A 5 -5.06 10.92 -10.74
C HIS A 5 -5.50 9.91 -9.66
N GLY A 6 -4.86 9.88 -8.50
CA GLY A 6 -5.14 8.94 -7.41
C GLY A 6 -6.01 9.47 -6.27
N HIS A 7 -6.46 8.56 -5.41
CA HIS A 7 -7.11 8.89 -4.14
C HIS A 7 -6.03 9.26 -3.11
N ASP A 8 -5.97 10.54 -2.71
CA ASP A 8 -5.02 11.06 -1.71
C ASP A 8 -5.72 11.38 -0.39
N LEU A 9 -5.23 10.80 0.71
CA LEU A 9 -5.71 11.05 2.07
C LEU A 9 -4.59 11.65 2.92
N GLN A 10 -4.78 12.91 3.33
CA GLN A 10 -3.87 13.64 4.21
C GLN A 10 -4.56 13.97 5.54
N SER A 11 -4.00 13.54 6.67
CA SER A 11 -4.52 13.88 8.00
C SER A 11 -3.46 13.84 9.09
N GLN A 12 -3.57 14.72 10.10
CA GLN A 12 -2.66 14.75 11.25
C GLN A 12 -2.81 13.50 12.13
N ASP A 13 -4.05 13.08 12.39
CA ASP A 13 -4.38 11.85 13.10
C ASP A 13 -5.47 11.10 12.33
N VAL A 14 -5.24 9.82 12.04
CA VAL A 14 -6.28 8.92 11.52
C VAL A 14 -6.45 7.79 12.53
N PRO A 15 -7.61 7.66 13.21
CA PRO A 15 -7.76 6.75 14.35
C PRO A 15 -7.60 5.28 13.95
N VAL A 16 -8.09 4.90 12.77
CA VAL A 16 -7.86 3.63 12.07
C VAL A 16 -8.12 3.90 10.59
N THR A 17 -7.22 3.49 9.71
CA THR A 17 -7.49 3.52 8.27
C THR A 17 -7.74 2.09 7.82
N ASN A 18 -9.02 1.72 7.70
CA ASN A 18 -9.43 0.57 6.91
C ASN A 18 -9.86 1.08 5.55
N LEU A 19 -9.19 0.61 4.50
CA LEU A 19 -9.56 0.95 3.15
C LEU A 19 -9.51 -0.29 2.28
N ASP A 20 -10.61 -0.49 1.56
CA ASP A 20 -10.81 -1.52 0.56
C ASP A 20 -10.99 -0.81 -0.78
N LEU A 21 -10.11 -1.11 -1.73
CA LEU A 21 -10.12 -0.55 -3.07
C LEU A 21 -10.26 -1.68 -4.09
N GLN A 22 -11.25 -1.56 -4.95
CA GLN A 22 -11.48 -2.49 -6.06
C GLN A 22 -11.46 -1.72 -7.38
N SER A 23 -10.60 -2.15 -8.30
CA SER A 23 -10.42 -1.54 -9.62
C SER A 23 -10.49 -2.59 -10.72
N GLN A 24 -11.33 -2.34 -11.73
CA GLN A 24 -11.57 -3.25 -12.86
C GLN A 24 -11.56 -2.44 -14.16
N ASP A 25 -10.73 -2.83 -15.12
CA ASP A 25 -10.65 -2.21 -16.46
C ASP A 25 -10.48 -0.68 -16.43
N VAL A 26 -9.77 -0.16 -15.42
CA VAL A 26 -9.43 1.27 -15.29
C VAL A 26 -8.03 1.56 -15.84
N PRO A 27 -7.74 2.81 -16.27
CA PRO A 27 -6.44 3.15 -16.87
C PRO A 27 -5.24 3.03 -15.93
N ALA A 28 -5.44 3.28 -14.64
CA ALA A 28 -4.45 3.14 -13.57
C ALA A 28 -5.15 3.24 -12.21
N THR A 29 -4.54 2.66 -11.17
CA THR A 29 -4.96 2.84 -9.79
C THR A 29 -3.79 3.42 -8.98
N ASP A 30 -3.96 4.64 -8.50
CA ASP A 30 -2.98 5.32 -7.64
C ASP A 30 -3.62 5.62 -6.28
N PHE A 31 -2.97 5.23 -5.18
CA PHE A 31 -3.40 5.56 -3.82
C PHE A 31 -2.26 6.12 -2.98
N CYS A 32 -2.53 7.20 -2.24
CA CYS A 32 -1.58 7.88 -1.37
C CYS A 32 -2.20 8.10 0.01
N LEU A 33 -1.50 7.69 1.08
CA LEU A 33 -1.87 8.02 2.46
C LEU A 33 -0.69 8.70 3.14
N GLN A 34 -0.92 9.91 3.66
CA GLN A 34 0.06 10.64 4.44
C GLN A 34 -0.54 11.01 5.81
N SER A 35 0.09 10.54 6.89
CA SER A 35 -0.38 10.87 8.22
C SER A 35 0.70 10.89 9.30
N HIS A 36 0.55 11.76 10.30
CA HIS A 36 1.48 11.82 11.42
C HIS A 36 1.34 10.59 12.33
N THR A 37 0.15 10.34 12.86
CA THR A 37 -0.12 9.18 13.71
C THR A 37 -1.27 8.35 13.14
N VAL A 38 -1.03 7.06 12.94
CA VAL A 38 -2.08 6.10 12.58
C VAL A 38 -1.94 4.87 13.47
N PRO A 39 -2.85 4.62 14.43
CA PRO A 39 -2.79 3.45 15.31
C PRO A 39 -2.74 2.13 14.56
N ALA A 40 -3.47 2.02 13.45
CA ALA A 40 -3.43 0.87 12.55
C ALA A 40 -3.83 1.25 11.13
N ILE A 41 -3.13 0.66 10.15
CA ILE A 41 -3.49 0.71 8.73
C ILE A 41 -3.82 -0.71 8.28
N ASN A 42 -5.04 -0.94 7.79
CA ASN A 42 -5.40 -2.14 7.04
C ASN A 42 -5.83 -1.72 5.63
N LEU A 43 -5.12 -2.22 4.63
CA LEU A 43 -5.40 -1.94 3.24
C LEU A 43 -5.61 -3.25 2.49
N ASP A 44 -6.71 -3.31 1.76
CA ASP A 44 -7.00 -4.37 0.79
C ASP A 44 -7.15 -3.70 -0.59
N LEU A 45 -6.35 -4.13 -1.56
CA LEU A 45 -6.41 -3.61 -2.92
C LEU A 45 -6.52 -4.75 -3.93
N GLN A 46 -7.62 -4.75 -4.67
CA GLN A 46 -7.90 -5.71 -5.73
C GLN A 46 -7.94 -5.01 -7.08
N SER A 47 -7.01 -5.38 -7.97
CA SER A 47 -6.87 -4.82 -9.31
C SER A 47 -6.98 -5.91 -10.38
N GLN A 48 -7.80 -5.70 -11.40
CA GLN A 48 -7.93 -6.61 -12.55
C GLN A 48 -7.85 -5.82 -13.86
N ASN A 49 -7.03 -6.30 -14.80
CA ASN A 49 -6.83 -5.70 -16.12
C ASN A 49 -6.45 -4.20 -16.07
N VAL A 50 -5.75 -3.78 -15.02
CA VAL A 50 -5.29 -2.41 -14.83
C VAL A 50 -3.87 -2.28 -15.39
N PRO A 51 -3.54 -1.29 -16.24
CA PRO A 51 -2.19 -1.10 -16.75
C PRO A 51 -1.11 -0.91 -15.68
N ALA A 52 -1.44 -0.26 -14.57
CA ALA A 52 -0.53 -0.06 -13.44
C ALA A 52 -1.28 0.14 -12.12
N THR A 53 -0.70 -0.35 -11.02
CA THR A 53 -1.16 -0.09 -9.66
C THR A 53 -0.02 0.53 -8.85
N ASN A 54 -0.20 1.73 -8.29
CA ASN A 54 0.79 2.37 -7.43
C ASN A 54 0.19 2.68 -6.04
N LEU A 55 0.90 2.29 -4.99
CA LEU A 55 0.51 2.50 -3.61
C LEU A 55 1.64 3.21 -2.86
N GLY A 56 1.35 4.37 -2.28
CA GLY A 56 2.27 5.13 -1.45
C GLY A 56 1.71 5.36 -0.06
N LEU A 57 2.38 4.87 0.99
CA LEU A 57 1.94 5.10 2.36
C LEU A 57 3.08 5.66 3.21
N GLN A 58 2.92 6.90 3.66
CA GLN A 58 3.90 7.61 4.48
C GLN A 58 3.32 7.95 5.85
N SER A 59 4.00 7.55 6.92
CA SER A 59 3.60 7.92 8.26
C SER A 59 4.75 8.12 9.25
N GLN A 60 4.55 8.88 10.33
CA GLN A 60 5.57 9.02 11.37
C GLN A 60 5.48 7.86 12.37
N ASN A 61 4.27 7.52 12.82
CA ASN A 61 4.09 6.53 13.88
C ASN A 61 2.91 5.60 13.56
N VAL A 62 3.20 4.32 13.34
CA VAL A 62 2.21 3.28 13.00
C VAL A 62 2.48 2.00 13.78
N PRO A 63 1.75 1.71 14.87
CA PRO A 63 1.90 0.46 15.60
C PRO A 63 1.80 -0.78 14.70
N ALA A 64 0.78 -0.85 13.84
CA ALA A 64 0.58 -1.99 12.95
C ALA A 64 0.13 -1.57 11.54
N ARG A 65 0.71 -2.22 10.53
CA ARG A 65 0.26 -2.14 9.14
C ARG A 65 0.02 -3.54 8.59
N ASN A 66 -1.18 -3.76 8.07
CA ASN A 66 -1.52 -4.92 7.26
C ASN A 66 -1.88 -4.44 5.86
N LEU A 67 -1.28 -5.06 4.85
CA LEU A 67 -1.56 -4.75 3.46
C LEU A 67 -1.72 -6.06 2.68
N ASP A 68 -2.89 -6.23 2.08
CA ASP A 68 -3.22 -7.30 1.14
C ASP A 68 -3.44 -6.68 -0.24
N LEU A 69 -2.82 -7.28 -1.24
CA LEU A 69 -2.82 -6.80 -2.61
C LEU A 69 -2.98 -7.98 -3.55
N GLN A 70 -4.08 -7.96 -4.29
CA GLN A 70 -4.42 -8.96 -5.28
C GLN A 70 -4.50 -8.32 -6.65
N SER A 71 -3.51 -8.62 -7.49
CA SER A 71 -3.43 -8.09 -8.85
C SER A 71 -3.53 -9.20 -9.87
N GLN A 72 -4.40 -9.04 -10.88
CA GLN A 72 -4.41 -9.91 -12.05
C GLN A 72 -4.40 -9.15 -13.37
N ASN A 73 -3.60 -9.64 -14.31
CA ASN A 73 -3.35 -9.00 -15.61
C ASN A 73 -2.95 -7.54 -15.46
N VAL A 74 -2.13 -7.24 -14.44
CA VAL A 74 -1.58 -5.91 -14.18
C VAL A 74 -0.12 -5.89 -14.64
N PRO A 75 0.26 -5.14 -15.69
CA PRO A 75 1.64 -5.10 -16.17
C PRO A 75 2.68 -4.66 -15.14
N SER A 76 2.29 -3.79 -14.20
CA SER A 76 3.19 -3.21 -13.20
C SER A 76 2.46 -2.90 -11.89
N THR A 77 3.07 -3.31 -10.77
CA THR A 77 2.64 -2.93 -9.42
C THR A 77 3.81 -2.27 -8.69
N ASN A 78 3.60 -1.10 -8.08
CA ASN A 78 4.60 -0.38 -7.30
C ASN A 78 4.09 -0.04 -5.90
N LEU A 79 4.83 -0.43 -4.87
CA LEU A 79 4.54 -0.15 -3.47
C LEU A 79 5.68 0.63 -2.83
N ASP A 80 5.35 1.77 -2.22
CA ASP A 80 6.28 2.57 -1.43
C ASP A 80 5.72 2.80 -0.03
N LEU A 81 6.29 2.07 0.94
CA LEU A 81 5.89 2.09 2.33
C LEU A 81 6.99 2.73 3.17
N GLN A 82 6.74 3.95 3.65
CA GLN A 82 7.69 4.70 4.47
C GLN A 82 7.13 4.97 5.85
N SER A 83 7.91 4.69 6.89
CA SER A 83 7.55 5.05 8.26
C SER A 83 8.75 5.45 9.12
N HIS A 84 8.58 6.35 10.09
CA HIS A 84 9.64 6.57 11.08
C HIS A 84 9.62 5.47 12.13
N ASN A 85 8.46 5.18 12.71
CA ASN A 85 8.32 4.18 13.75
C ASN A 85 7.15 3.25 13.43
N VAL A 86 7.47 1.96 13.25
CA VAL A 86 6.51 0.88 13.01
C VAL A 86 6.80 -0.26 13.96
N SER A 87 5.78 -0.83 14.62
CA SER A 87 6.00 -1.99 15.50
C SER A 87 5.81 -3.32 14.76
N ALA A 88 4.90 -3.38 13.79
CA ALA A 88 4.68 -4.56 12.95
C ALA A 88 4.23 -4.17 11.54
N THR A 89 4.71 -4.90 10.54
CA THR A 89 4.21 -4.84 9.16
C THR A 89 3.97 -6.25 8.64
N ASP A 90 2.75 -6.54 8.24
CA ASP A 90 2.39 -7.75 7.50
C ASP A 90 1.99 -7.35 6.08
N LEU A 91 2.65 -7.93 5.08
CA LEU A 91 2.43 -7.66 3.68
C LEU A 91 2.19 -8.95 2.90
N VAL A 92 1.03 -9.04 2.27
CA VAL A 92 0.66 -10.13 1.37
C VAL A 92 0.49 -9.55 -0.03
N LEU A 93 1.28 -10.05 -0.98
CA LEU A 93 1.16 -9.73 -2.40
C LEU A 93 0.81 -11.00 -3.16
N GLN A 94 -0.34 -11.01 -3.82
CA GLN A 94 -0.78 -12.09 -4.68
C GLN A 94 -0.94 -11.58 -6.11
N SER A 95 -0.24 -12.21 -7.05
CA SER A 95 -0.13 -11.69 -8.40
C SER A 95 -0.30 -12.78 -9.46
N HIS A 96 -1.17 -12.54 -10.43
CA HIS A 96 -1.32 -13.41 -11.60
C HIS A 96 -1.12 -12.61 -12.88
N ASN A 97 -0.22 -13.06 -13.75
CA ASN A 97 0.17 -12.31 -14.95
C ASN A 97 0.62 -10.87 -14.65
N VAL A 98 1.44 -10.70 -13.61
CA VAL A 98 2.09 -9.43 -13.26
C VAL A 98 3.59 -9.56 -13.54
N PRO A 99 4.10 -9.02 -14.65
CA PRO A 99 5.51 -9.14 -15.03
C PRO A 99 6.48 -8.39 -14.11
N ALA A 100 6.02 -7.33 -13.45
CA ALA A 100 6.85 -6.46 -12.63
C ALA A 100 6.14 -6.06 -11.33
N THR A 101 6.82 -6.25 -10.20
CA THR A 101 6.41 -5.75 -8.90
C THR A 101 7.61 -5.11 -8.22
N ASP A 102 7.50 -3.82 -7.93
CA ASP A 102 8.48 -3.06 -7.17
C ASP A 102 7.94 -2.81 -5.77
N LEU A 103 8.74 -3.18 -4.75
CA LEU A 103 8.40 -3.00 -3.34
C LEU A 103 9.53 -2.27 -2.63
N VAL A 104 9.19 -1.13 -2.02
CA VAL A 104 10.07 -0.36 -1.16
C VAL A 104 9.48 -0.31 0.24
N LEU A 105 10.24 -0.84 1.20
CA LEU A 105 9.93 -0.76 2.62
C LEU A 105 11.04 0.05 3.31
N GLN A 106 10.72 1.23 3.81
CA GLN A 106 11.66 2.07 4.55
C GLN A 106 11.14 2.38 5.94
N SER A 107 11.95 2.03 6.93
CA SER A 107 11.62 2.28 8.32
C SER A 107 12.85 2.53 9.18
N HIS A 108 12.74 3.46 10.13
CA HIS A 108 13.84 3.76 11.06
C HIS A 108 13.81 2.88 12.31
N THR A 109 12.63 2.36 12.65
CA THR A 109 12.41 1.45 13.77
C THR A 109 11.35 0.44 13.35
N VAL A 110 11.76 -0.81 13.11
CA VAL A 110 10.87 -1.97 12.91
C VAL A 110 11.39 -3.18 13.65
N PRO A 111 10.65 -3.68 14.64
CA PRO A 111 10.97 -4.94 15.30
C PRO A 111 10.57 -6.17 14.48
N VAL A 112 9.50 -6.10 13.66
CA VAL A 112 8.97 -7.26 12.91
C VAL A 112 8.38 -6.85 11.55
N THR A 113 8.80 -7.55 10.48
CA THR A 113 8.19 -7.51 9.14
C THR A 113 7.93 -8.94 8.66
N ASP A 114 6.70 -9.24 8.25
CA ASP A 114 6.34 -10.45 7.49
C ASP A 114 5.96 -10.07 6.06
N LEU A 115 6.52 -10.79 5.08
CA LEU A 115 6.30 -10.56 3.66
C LEU A 115 6.04 -11.89 2.95
N VAL A 116 4.84 -12.01 2.38
CA VAL A 116 4.42 -13.14 1.58
C VAL A 116 4.20 -12.69 0.14
N LEU A 117 4.89 -13.33 -0.80
CA LEU A 117 4.74 -13.12 -2.25
C LEU A 117 4.19 -14.41 -2.88
N GLN A 118 3.08 -14.32 -3.62
CA GLN A 118 2.41 -15.44 -4.29
C GLN A 118 2.14 -15.16 -5.76
#